data_AF-A0A8K0KIR3-F1
#
_entry.id   AF-A0A8K0KIR3-F1
#
_cell.length_a   1.000
_cell.length_b   1.000
_cell.length_c   1.000
_cell.angle_alpha   90.00
_cell.angle_beta   90.00
_cell.angle_gamma   90.00
#
_symmetry.space_group_name_H-M   'P 1'
#
loop_
_entity.id
_entity.type
_entity.pdbx_description
1 polymer ?
#
loop_
_entity_poly.entity_id
_entity_poly.type
_entity_poly.pdbx_seq_one_letter_code
_entity_poly.pdbx_strand_id
1 'polypeptide(L)'
;MAAVAVIQGLVMILSAMTKELWVAYLCYIIFGILYQAMVTVASMEVAKKIEDDCYGLIFGLNTFVALVIQTIWVIVAVTDVGLALGARDQFLVTGGYFIILGMIFLIIALITTTRMGFRVFLKQSLWLPKPVESYTAY
;
A
#
# COMPACT_ATOMS: atom_id res chain seq x y z
N MET A 1 2.54 3.88 3.23
CA MET A 1 1.80 3.16 2.18
C MET A 1 0.32 3.50 2.19
N ALA A 2 -0.43 3.30 3.30
CA ALA A 2 -1.88 3.61 3.36
C ALA A 2 -2.25 5.02 2.87
N ALA A 3 -1.62 6.07 3.43
CA ALA A 3 -1.90 7.46 3.05
C ALA A 3 -1.64 7.74 1.55
N VAL A 4 -0.56 7.21 1.00
CA VAL A 4 -0.20 7.39 -0.42
C VAL A 4 -1.24 6.73 -1.33
N ALA A 5 -1.69 5.52 -0.99
CA ALA A 5 -2.75 4.83 -1.74
C ALA A 5 -4.08 5.59 -1.71
N VAL A 6 -4.47 6.14 -0.56
CA VAL A 6 -5.69 6.97 -0.45
C VAL A 6 -5.56 8.24 -1.29
N ILE A 7 -4.42 8.94 -1.24
CA ILE A 7 -4.16 10.14 -2.05
C ILE A 7 -4.25 9.81 -3.54
N GLN A 8 -3.65 8.69 -3.99
CA GLN A 8 -3.74 8.27 -5.39
C GLN A 8 -5.18 7.98 -5.83
N GLY A 9 -5.96 7.31 -4.99
CA GLY A 9 -7.38 7.06 -5.28
C GLY A 9 -8.16 8.37 -5.43
N LEU A 10 -7.93 9.34 -4.54
CA LEU A 10 -8.56 10.66 -4.62
C LEU A 10 -8.15 11.43 -5.87
N VAL A 11 -6.85 11.45 -6.21
CA VAL A 11 -6.34 12.12 -7.42
C VAL A 11 -6.96 11.51 -8.70
N MET A 12 -7.14 10.19 -8.74
CA MET A 12 -7.77 9.51 -9.89
C MET A 12 -9.27 9.81 -10.00
N ILE A 13 -9.98 9.87 -8.87
CA ILE A 13 -11.41 10.26 -8.85
C ILE A 13 -11.57 11.73 -9.29
N LEU A 14 -10.70 12.62 -8.81
CA LEU A 14 -10.69 14.03 -9.25
C LEU A 14 -10.43 14.14 -10.77
N SER A 15 -9.51 13.33 -11.31
CA SER A 15 -9.27 13.26 -12.76
C SER A 15 -10.52 12.83 -13.53
N ALA A 16 -11.26 11.84 -13.03
CA ALA A 16 -12.48 11.35 -13.66
C ALA A 16 -13.63 12.39 -13.64
N MET A 17 -13.75 13.18 -12.57
CA MET A 17 -14.79 14.21 -12.44
C MET A 17 -14.51 15.48 -13.25
N THR A 18 -13.24 15.74 -13.58
CA THR A 18 -12.84 16.97 -14.27
C THR A 18 -13.16 16.91 -15.77
N LYS A 19 -13.62 18.04 -16.34
CA LYS A 19 -13.86 18.18 -17.80
C LYS A 19 -12.68 18.82 -18.53
N GLU A 20 -11.84 19.55 -17.79
CA GLU A 20 -10.62 20.19 -18.30
C GLU A 20 -9.50 19.17 -18.51
N LEU A 21 -9.05 19.04 -19.76
CA LEU A 21 -8.05 18.05 -20.16
C LEU A 21 -6.71 18.26 -19.46
N TRP A 22 -6.28 19.52 -19.31
CA TRP A 22 -5.03 19.89 -18.65
C TRP A 22 -4.97 19.44 -17.18
N VAL A 23 -6.08 19.55 -16.45
CA VAL A 23 -6.15 19.14 -15.04
C VAL A 23 -6.08 17.61 -14.93
N ALA A 24 -6.74 16.88 -15.82
CA ALA A 24 -6.66 15.42 -15.88
C ALA A 24 -5.21 14.94 -16.16
N TYR A 25 -4.47 15.62 -17.04
CA TYR A 25 -3.06 15.32 -17.28
C TYR A 25 -2.18 15.59 -16.04
N LEU A 26 -2.42 16.70 -15.33
CA LEU A 26 -1.69 17.00 -14.11
C LEU A 26 -1.92 15.93 -13.03
N CYS A 27 -3.18 15.50 -12.86
CA CYS A 27 -3.53 14.40 -11.96
C CYS A 27 -2.84 13.08 -12.36
N TYR A 28 -2.78 12.78 -13.66
CA TYR A 28 -2.10 11.58 -14.17
C TYR A 28 -0.59 11.60 -13.88
N ILE A 29 0.09 12.73 -14.06
CA ILE A 29 1.51 12.87 -13.74
C ILE A 29 1.76 12.65 -12.24
N ILE A 30 0.95 13.29 -11.38
CA ILE A 30 1.05 13.13 -9.93
C ILE A 30 0.85 11.66 -9.53
N PHE A 31 -0.18 11.01 -10.09
CA PHE A 31 -0.43 9.59 -9.84
C PHE A 31 0.77 8.73 -10.23
N GLY A 32 1.37 8.96 -11.40
CA GLY A 32 2.53 8.23 -11.89
C GLY A 32 3.75 8.34 -10.97
N ILE A 33 4.04 9.55 -10.46
CA ILE A 33 5.13 9.78 -9.50
C ILE A 33 4.90 8.99 -8.21
N LEU A 34 3.69 9.09 -7.64
CA LEU A 34 3.34 8.38 -6.40
C LEU A 34 3.36 6.87 -6.58
N TYR A 35 2.95 6.38 -7.75
CA TYR A 35 2.97 4.96 -8.07
C TYR A 35 4.39 4.43 -8.13
N GLN A 36 5.27 5.11 -8.86
CA GLN A 36 6.68 4.72 -8.96
C GLN A 36 7.36 4.74 -7.58
N ALA A 37 7.05 5.75 -6.76
CA ALA A 37 7.56 5.82 -5.39
C ALA A 37 7.12 4.61 -4.55
N MET A 38 5.86 4.16 -4.65
CA MET A 38 5.39 2.96 -3.94
C MET A 38 6.05 1.68 -4.42
N VAL A 39 6.27 1.52 -5.73
CA VAL A 39 6.99 0.35 -6.27
C VAL A 39 8.41 0.29 -5.70
N THR A 40 9.09 1.44 -5.62
CA THR A 40 10.44 1.53 -5.01
C THR A 40 10.40 1.18 -3.52
N VAL A 41 9.48 1.77 -2.75
CA VAL A 41 9.35 1.48 -1.31
C VAL A 41 9.03 0.01 -1.08
N ALA A 42 8.12 -0.59 -1.85
CA ALA A 42 7.80 -2.01 -1.77
C ALA A 42 9.03 -2.88 -2.05
N SER A 43 9.83 -2.52 -3.06
CA SER A 43 11.07 -3.23 -3.38
C SER A 43 12.10 -3.10 -2.24
N MET A 44 12.23 -1.94 -1.60
CA MET A 44 13.10 -1.75 -0.44
C MET A 44 12.65 -2.56 0.78
N GLU A 45 11.34 -2.68 1.01
CA GLU A 45 10.78 -3.46 2.12
C GLU A 45 11.04 -4.97 1.94
N VAL A 46 11.01 -5.46 0.71
CA VAL A 46 11.37 -6.84 0.37
C VAL A 46 12.88 -7.05 0.58
N ALA A 47 13.69 -6.15 0.03
CA ALA A 47 15.14 -6.13 0.16
C ALA A 47 15.64 -6.23 1.62
N LYS A 48 15.01 -5.52 2.56
CA LYS A 48 15.38 -5.54 3.99
C LYS A 48 15.30 -6.93 4.66
N LYS A 49 14.62 -7.90 4.04
CA LYS A 49 14.36 -9.24 4.61
C LYS A 49 15.20 -10.33 3.97
N ILE A 50 16.14 -9.98 3.10
CA ILE A 50 16.87 -10.89 2.22
C ILE A 50 18.38 -10.74 2.49
N GLU A 51 19.12 -11.82 2.29
CA GLU A 51 20.58 -11.88 2.39
C GLU A 51 21.26 -11.22 1.16
N ASP A 52 22.36 -10.48 1.36
CA ASP A 52 22.95 -9.59 0.34
C ASP A 52 23.38 -10.31 -0.96
N ASP A 53 23.67 -11.61 -0.90
CA ASP A 53 24.18 -12.40 -2.03
C ASP A 53 23.20 -12.54 -3.20
N CYS A 54 21.90 -12.35 -3.00
CA CYS A 54 20.86 -12.49 -4.03
C CYS A 54 20.00 -11.23 -4.23
N TYR A 55 20.42 -10.09 -3.69
CA TYR A 55 19.65 -8.84 -3.70
C TYR A 55 19.20 -8.41 -5.10
N GLY A 56 20.13 -8.39 -6.06
CA GLY A 56 19.87 -7.92 -7.42
C GLY A 56 18.88 -8.81 -8.17
N LEU A 57 18.95 -10.12 -7.97
CA LEU A 57 18.06 -11.09 -8.61
C LEU A 57 16.62 -10.96 -8.07
N ILE A 58 16.45 -10.78 -6.76
CA ILE A 58 15.12 -10.66 -6.15
C ILE A 58 14.49 -9.30 -6.47
N PHE A 59 15.29 -8.23 -6.53
CA PHE A 59 14.84 -6.95 -7.06
C PHE A 59 14.34 -7.08 -8.50
N GLY A 60 15.14 -7.71 -9.38
CA GLY A 60 14.79 -7.94 -10.77
C GLY A 60 13.53 -8.78 -10.96
N LEU A 61 13.39 -9.89 -10.21
CA LEU A 61 12.20 -10.73 -10.26
C LEU A 61 10.95 -10.02 -9.74
N ASN A 62 11.08 -9.23 -8.65
CA ASN A 62 9.99 -8.42 -8.13
C ASN A 62 9.49 -7.39 -9.16
N THR A 63 10.40 -6.71 -9.86
CA THR A 63 10.03 -5.78 -10.95
C THR A 63 9.45 -6.52 -12.15
N PHE A 64 10.01 -7.67 -12.52
CA PHE A 64 9.50 -8.46 -13.64
C PHE A 64 8.06 -8.92 -13.40
N VAL A 65 7.76 -9.46 -12.21
CA VAL A 65 6.39 -9.86 -11.84
C VAL A 65 5.44 -8.66 -11.84
N ALA A 66 5.89 -7.51 -11.32
CA ALA A 66 5.09 -6.28 -11.36
C ALA A 66 4.75 -5.85 -12.80
N LEU A 67 5.72 -5.91 -13.72
CA LEU A 67 5.50 -5.59 -15.13
C LEU A 67 4.54 -6.59 -15.81
N VAL A 68 4.66 -7.89 -15.52
CA VAL A 68 3.73 -8.91 -16.05
C VAL A 68 2.29 -8.62 -15.61
N ILE A 69 2.07 -8.32 -14.31
CA ILE A 69 0.75 -7.96 -13.80
C ILE A 69 0.23 -6.67 -14.47
N GLN A 70 1.10 -5.67 -14.64
CA GLN A 70 0.76 -4.43 -15.33
C GLN A 70 0.33 -4.70 -16.78
N THR A 71 1.04 -5.55 -17.51
CA THR A 71 0.68 -5.92 -18.88
C THR A 71 -0.68 -6.62 -18.92
N ILE A 72 -0.95 -7.55 -18.01
CA ILE A 72 -2.25 -8.24 -17.92
C ILE A 72 -3.38 -7.22 -17.69
N TRP A 73 -3.19 -6.28 -16.77
CA TRP A 73 -4.16 -5.22 -16.52
C TRP A 73 -4.46 -4.39 -17.78
N VAL A 74 -3.43 -3.98 -18.52
CA VAL A 74 -3.59 -3.21 -19.76
C VAL A 74 -4.35 -4.02 -20.81
N ILE A 75 -4.03 -5.30 -20.99
CA ILE A 75 -4.74 -6.17 -21.92
C ILE A 75 -6.23 -6.25 -21.54
N VAL A 76 -6.54 -6.52 -20.27
CA VAL A 76 -7.92 -6.70 -19.82
C VAL A 76 -8.73 -5.39 -19.86
N ALA A 77 -8.15 -4.27 -19.44
CA ALA A 77 -8.91 -3.03 -19.26
C ALA A 77 -8.88 -2.11 -20.49
N VAL A 78 -7.78 -2.10 -21.24
CA VAL A 78 -7.52 -1.10 -22.30
C VAL A 78 -7.69 -1.67 -23.70
N THR A 79 -7.24 -2.90 -23.94
CA THR A 79 -7.27 -3.45 -25.31
C THR A 79 -8.67 -3.85 -25.75
N ASP A 80 -8.92 -3.78 -27.06
CA ASP A 80 -10.21 -4.13 -27.68
C ASP A 80 -10.58 -5.62 -27.50
N VAL A 81 -9.59 -6.46 -27.16
CA VAL A 81 -9.78 -7.89 -26.85
C VAL A 81 -10.31 -8.09 -25.42
N GLY A 82 -10.17 -7.08 -24.56
CA GLY A 82 -10.63 -7.08 -23.18
C GLY A 82 -11.98 -6.39 -23.02
N LEU A 83 -12.10 -5.57 -21.98
CA LEU A 83 -13.32 -4.82 -21.66
C LEU A 83 -13.47 -3.52 -22.47
N ALA A 84 -12.43 -3.10 -23.21
CA ALA A 84 -12.40 -1.89 -24.02
C ALA A 84 -12.95 -0.63 -23.29
N LEU A 85 -12.54 -0.42 -22.03
CA LEU A 85 -13.02 0.71 -21.23
C LEU A 85 -12.53 2.03 -21.84
N GLY A 86 -13.41 3.04 -21.86
CA GLY A 86 -13.01 4.40 -22.20
C GLY A 86 -12.04 4.98 -21.15
N ALA A 87 -11.24 5.99 -21.54
CA ALA A 87 -10.23 6.59 -20.65
C ALA A 87 -10.79 7.06 -19.29
N ARG A 88 -12.02 7.61 -19.28
CA ARG A 88 -12.70 8.03 -18.04
C ARG A 88 -13.05 6.86 -17.12
N ASP A 89 -13.51 5.76 -17.70
CA ASP A 89 -13.88 4.56 -16.93
C ASP A 89 -12.64 3.87 -16.37
N GLN A 90 -11.53 3.86 -17.12
CA GLN A 90 -10.23 3.38 -16.63
C GLN A 90 -9.76 4.17 -15.41
N PHE A 91 -9.90 5.51 -15.41
CA PHE A 91 -9.58 6.34 -14.24
C PHE A 91 -10.47 6.03 -13.04
N LEU A 92 -11.78 5.82 -13.26
CA LEU A 92 -12.72 5.51 -12.18
C LEU A 92 -12.43 4.15 -11.53
N VAL A 93 -12.26 3.11 -12.35
CA VAL A 93 -11.99 1.74 -11.87
C VAL A 93 -10.65 1.69 -11.14
N THR A 94 -9.62 2.33 -11.69
CA THR A 94 -8.29 2.37 -11.06
C THR A 94 -8.33 3.19 -9.76
N GLY A 95 -9.02 4.34 -9.76
CA GLY A 95 -9.19 5.15 -8.55
C GLY A 95 -9.90 4.38 -7.43
N GLY A 96 -10.98 3.67 -7.76
CA GLY A 96 -11.69 2.80 -6.82
C GLY A 96 -10.80 1.69 -6.26
N TYR A 97 -10.00 1.05 -7.10
CA TYR A 97 -9.01 0.05 -6.66
C TYR A 97 -8.04 0.62 -5.63
N PHE A 98 -7.47 1.82 -5.85
CA PHE A 98 -6.54 2.44 -4.90
C PHE A 98 -7.21 2.87 -3.58
N ILE A 99 -8.47 3.29 -3.61
CA ILE A 99 -9.23 3.58 -2.38
C ILE A 99 -9.43 2.30 -1.55
N ILE A 100 -9.85 1.20 -2.18
CA ILE A 100 -10.04 -0.09 -1.50
C ILE A 100 -8.69 -0.57 -0.92
N LEU A 101 -7.62 -0.48 -1.72
CA LEU A 101 -6.27 -0.82 -1.28
C LEU A 101 -5.83 0.02 -0.08
N GLY A 102 -6.09 1.34 -0.12
CA GLY A 102 -5.81 2.27 0.96
C GLY A 102 -6.57 1.92 2.25
N MET A 103 -7.84 1.57 2.14
CA MET A 103 -8.66 1.11 3.28
C MET A 103 -8.13 -0.18 3.89
N ILE A 104 -7.74 -1.16 3.08
CA ILE A 104 -7.13 -2.41 3.56
C ILE A 104 -5.84 -2.11 4.33
N PHE A 105 -4.94 -1.28 3.75
CA PHE A 105 -3.71 -0.90 4.43
C PHE A 105 -3.96 -0.10 5.72
N LEU A 106 -5.00 0.72 5.76
CA LEU A 106 -5.41 1.47 6.95
C LEU A 106 -5.87 0.51 8.05
N ILE A 107 -6.73 -0.46 7.74
CA ILE A 107 -7.20 -1.48 8.69
C ILE A 107 -6.01 -2.29 9.24
N ILE A 108 -5.09 -2.73 8.36
CA ILE A 108 -3.89 -3.45 8.78
C ILE A 108 -3.03 -2.58 9.71
N ALA A 109 -2.84 -1.30 9.37
CA ALA A 109 -2.09 -0.35 10.18
C ALA A 109 -2.73 -0.14 11.57
N LEU A 110 -4.05 0.00 11.63
CA LEU A 110 -4.79 0.12 12.90
C LEU A 110 -4.64 -1.14 13.75
N ILE A 111 -4.89 -2.32 13.17
CA ILE A 111 -4.77 -3.61 13.89
C ILE A 111 -3.33 -3.78 14.41
N THR A 112 -2.33 -3.48 13.59
CA THR A 112 -0.92 -3.64 13.99
C THR A 112 -0.56 -2.65 15.09
N THR A 113 -1.00 -1.39 15.00
CA THR A 113 -0.75 -0.37 16.03
C THR A 113 -1.42 -0.75 17.35
N THR A 114 -2.68 -1.16 17.34
CA THR A 114 -3.39 -1.61 18.54
C THR A 114 -2.76 -2.87 19.14
N ARG A 115 -2.36 -3.85 18.32
CA ARG A 115 -1.66 -5.07 18.79
C ARG A 115 -0.28 -4.77 19.36
N MET A 116 0.48 -3.86 18.76
CA MET A 116 1.77 -3.43 19.29
C MET A 116 1.60 -2.66 20.60
N GLY A 117 0.66 -1.71 20.67
CA GLY A 117 0.34 -0.99 21.90
C GLY A 117 -0.10 -1.93 23.04
N PHE A 118 -0.93 -2.92 22.74
CA PHE A 118 -1.35 -3.95 23.70
C PHE A 118 -0.18 -4.83 24.15
N ARG A 119 0.71 -5.25 23.24
CA ARG A 119 1.91 -6.01 23.60
C ARG A 119 2.88 -5.19 24.45
N VAL A 120 3.06 -3.91 24.16
CA VAL A 120 3.90 -2.99 24.97
C VAL A 120 3.31 -2.82 26.36
N PHE A 121 1.99 -2.59 26.45
CA PHE A 121 1.28 -2.50 27.72
C PHE A 121 1.36 -3.78 28.55
N LEU A 122 1.14 -4.95 27.94
CA LEU A 122 1.30 -6.25 28.61
C LEU A 122 2.74 -6.48 29.09
N LYS A 123 3.74 -6.07 28.29
CA LYS A 123 5.15 -6.17 28.70
C LYS A 123 5.45 -5.26 29.88
N GLN A 124 4.83 -4.08 29.95
CA GLN A 124 4.97 -3.15 31.07
C GLN A 124 4.25 -3.67 32.34
N SER A 125 3.10 -4.32 32.20
CA SER A 125 2.40 -5.00 33.31
C SER A 125 3.19 -6.18 33.89
N LEU A 126 4.09 -6.80 33.11
CA LEU A 126 4.94 -7.92 33.55
C LEU A 126 6.18 -7.47 34.34
N TRP A 127 6.55 -6.18 34.27
CA TRP A 127 7.67 -5.58 35.00
C TRP A 127 7.26 -4.92 36.32
N LEU A 128 5.97 -4.97 36.68
CA LEU A 128 5.54 -4.55 38.01
C LEU A 128 6.10 -5.56 39.03
N PRO A 129 6.82 -5.10 40.08
CA PRO A 129 7.30 -6.00 41.12
C PRO A 129 6.09 -6.72 41.73
N LYS A 130 6.18 -8.05 41.82
CA LYS A 130 5.14 -8.85 42.47
C LYS A 130 4.95 -8.32 43.90
N PRO A 131 3.71 -8.19 44.40
CA PRO A 131 3.48 -7.73 45.77
C PRO A 131 4.26 -8.65 46.71
N VAL A 132 5.07 -8.05 47.56
CA VAL A 132 5.87 -8.75 48.56
C VAL A 132 4.88 -9.54 49.40
N GLU A 133 4.93 -10.86 49.30
CA GLU A 133 4.13 -11.75 50.12
C GLU A 133 4.49 -11.43 51.57
N SER A 134 3.53 -10.82 52.26
CA SER A 134 3.65 -10.43 53.65
C SER A 134 3.96 -11.70 54.44
N TYR A 135 5.21 -11.82 54.88
CA TYR A 135 5.61 -12.80 55.87
C TYR A 135 4.73 -12.57 57.10
N THR A 136 3.63 -13.32 57.18
CA THR A 136 2.88 -13.48 58.41
C THR A 136 3.80 -14.18 59.38
N ALA A 137 4.35 -13.38 60.28
CA ALA A 137 5.02 -13.79 61.49
C ALA A 137 4.16 -14.81 62.22
N TYR A 138 4.65 -16.05 62.35
CA TYR A 138 4.46 -16.94 63.50
C TYR A 138 5.59 -17.97 63.52
#